data_AF-A0A9X9S577-F1
#
_entry.id   AF-A0A9X9S577-F1
#
_cell.length_a   1.000
_cell.length_b   1.000
_cell.length_c   1.000
_cell.angle_alpha   90.00
_cell.angle_beta   90.00
_cell.angle_gamma   90.00
#
_symmetry.space_group_name_H-M   'P 1'
#
loop_
_entity.id
_entity.type
_entity.pdbx_description
1 polymer ?
#
loop_
_entity_poly.entity_id
_entity_poly.type
_entity_poly.pdbx_seq_one_letter_code
_entity_poly.pdbx_strand_id
1 'polypeptide(L)'
;MVKTINAQGIRSPNAAILADNVIKNLDDTNEEVRFILSPGAEEGMENVAHKHGYTLEVTKSGNLIEAGMIPSGKTMKEINVTGDVCPGPVITVGNIIANLTVGERIKVIAASQETLDDITMAIQSSGSGVIGQGTEGELHYLIAEKAEKQEAASSAVVSRDRVVIAQSNGIGNAERAYATFLFSQVALSMGKEVTIFLLMDGAGIGKKGNAKGVKHPEFERLDHLMEDVIKAGATVYVCELSAKFRGIGADDLVEGVRLAGAATYLELLSNPANAVVNF
;
A
#
# COMPACT_ATOMS: atom_id res chain seq x y z
N MET A 1 16.47 -12.42 -4.24
CA MET A 1 15.78 -13.56 -3.61
C MET A 1 16.27 -13.64 -2.17
N VAL A 2 15.40 -13.83 -1.19
CA VAL A 2 15.78 -13.93 0.23
C VAL A 2 15.71 -15.41 0.62
N LYS A 3 16.80 -15.96 1.17
CA LYS A 3 16.86 -17.34 1.63
C LYS A 3 16.42 -17.44 3.08
N THR A 4 15.29 -18.08 3.34
CA THR A 4 14.77 -18.25 4.71
C THR A 4 15.16 -19.60 5.30
N ILE A 5 15.70 -19.58 6.52
CA ILE A 5 16.12 -20.76 7.29
C ILE A 5 15.36 -20.78 8.61
N ASN A 6 14.56 -21.82 8.82
CA ASN A 6 13.95 -22.06 10.12
C ASN A 6 14.97 -22.76 11.05
N ALA A 7 15.36 -22.06 12.10
CA ALA A 7 16.32 -22.48 13.11
C ALA A 7 15.73 -22.43 14.53
N GLN A 8 14.40 -22.53 14.64
CA GLN A 8 13.71 -22.62 15.93
C GLN A 8 14.23 -23.81 16.75
N GLY A 9 14.44 -23.59 18.05
CA GLY A 9 14.99 -24.59 18.96
C GLY A 9 16.52 -24.71 18.96
N ILE A 10 17.22 -24.05 18.03
CA ILE A 10 18.68 -23.93 18.06
C ILE A 10 19.04 -22.76 18.99
N ARG A 11 19.78 -23.03 20.06
CA ARG A 11 20.19 -22.01 21.05
C ARG A 11 21.52 -21.37 20.68
N SER A 12 21.80 -20.20 21.24
CA SER A 12 23.15 -19.62 21.22
C SER A 12 24.15 -20.58 21.91
N PRO A 13 25.39 -20.73 21.38
CA PRO A 13 25.96 -20.07 20.20
C PRO A 13 25.74 -20.86 18.88
N ASN A 14 25.04 -22.00 18.92
CA ASN A 14 24.89 -22.88 17.76
C ASN A 14 24.13 -22.21 16.60
N ALA A 15 23.23 -21.27 16.90
CA ALA A 15 22.54 -20.47 15.88
C ALA A 15 23.53 -19.58 15.09
N ALA A 16 24.53 -18.99 15.75
CA ALA A 16 25.59 -18.24 15.09
C ALA A 16 26.50 -19.15 14.25
N ILE A 17 26.81 -20.36 14.72
CA ILE A 17 27.58 -21.36 13.95
C ILE A 17 26.81 -21.78 12.68
N LEU A 18 25.51 -22.01 12.81
CA LEU A 18 24.65 -22.29 11.67
C LEU A 18 24.69 -21.14 10.66
N ALA A 19 24.55 -19.90 11.12
CA ALA A 19 24.59 -18.73 10.26
C ALA A 19 25.95 -18.59 9.52
N ASP A 20 27.08 -18.83 10.21
CA ASP A 20 28.42 -18.81 9.61
C ASP A 20 28.56 -19.86 8.50
N ASN A 21 28.00 -21.05 8.71
CA ASN A 21 28.02 -22.11 7.69
C ASN A 21 27.09 -21.82 6.51
N VAL A 22 25.93 -21.23 6.77
CA VAL A 22 24.98 -20.88 5.70
C VAL A 22 25.58 -19.82 4.79
N ILE A 23 26.10 -18.73 5.36
CA ILE A 23 26.66 -17.61 4.58
C ILE A 23 27.84 -18.07 3.74
N LYS A 24 28.72 -18.93 4.27
CA LYS A 24 29.86 -19.51 3.53
C LYS A 24 29.45 -20.34 2.30
N ASN A 25 28.24 -20.88 2.29
CA ASN A 25 27.74 -21.76 1.23
C ASN A 25 26.62 -21.08 0.42
N LEU A 26 26.56 -19.75 0.42
CA LEU A 26 25.71 -19.02 -0.52
C LEU A 26 26.36 -19.03 -1.91
N ASP A 27 25.55 -19.31 -2.93
CA ASP A 27 25.99 -19.23 -4.33
C ASP A 27 26.18 -17.78 -4.78
N ASP A 28 25.46 -16.83 -4.14
CA ASP A 28 25.56 -15.39 -4.36
C ASP A 28 25.81 -14.66 -3.03
N THR A 29 26.95 -13.97 -2.92
CA THR A 29 27.33 -13.19 -1.72
C THR A 29 26.50 -11.90 -1.55
N ASN A 30 25.66 -11.55 -2.52
CA ASN A 30 24.66 -10.49 -2.39
C ASN A 30 23.26 -11.02 -2.00
N GLU A 31 23.14 -12.32 -1.72
CA GLU A 31 21.90 -12.92 -1.25
C GLU A 31 21.66 -12.60 0.22
N GLU A 32 20.45 -12.17 0.54
CA GLU A 32 20.00 -11.94 1.91
C GLU A 32 19.54 -13.25 2.55
N VAL A 33 19.87 -13.46 3.81
CA VAL A 33 19.48 -14.68 4.54
C VAL A 33 18.64 -14.31 5.76
N ARG A 34 17.47 -14.93 5.92
CA ARG A 34 16.62 -14.76 7.09
C ARG A 34 16.67 -16.01 7.96
N PHE A 35 16.92 -15.84 9.25
CA PHE A 35 16.86 -16.90 10.25
C PHE A 35 15.64 -16.70 11.14
N ILE A 36 14.79 -17.73 11.25
CA ILE A 36 13.68 -17.76 12.21
C ILE A 36 14.18 -18.49 13.47
N LEU A 37 14.22 -17.79 14.60
CA LEU A 37 14.93 -18.18 15.81
C LEU A 37 14.02 -18.15 17.04
N SER A 38 14.46 -18.85 18.09
CA SER A 38 13.89 -18.71 19.44
C SER A 38 14.55 -17.55 20.20
N PRO A 39 13.86 -16.89 21.15
CA PRO A 39 14.43 -15.79 21.93
C PRO A 39 15.77 -16.13 22.59
N GLY A 40 16.77 -15.27 22.40
CA GLY A 40 18.13 -15.43 22.90
C GLY A 40 19.04 -16.28 22.00
N ALA A 41 18.54 -16.83 20.91
CA ALA A 41 19.37 -17.54 19.94
C ALA A 41 20.11 -16.60 18.97
N GLU A 42 19.67 -15.34 18.85
CA GLU A 42 20.32 -14.30 18.04
C GLU A 42 21.69 -13.86 18.57
N GLU A 43 22.01 -14.21 19.82
CA GLU A 43 23.24 -13.79 20.48
C GLU A 43 24.50 -14.31 19.73
N GLY A 44 25.42 -13.39 19.44
CA GLY A 44 26.66 -13.69 18.70
C GLY A 44 26.53 -13.73 17.19
N MET A 45 25.32 -13.63 16.62
CA MET A 45 25.12 -13.56 15.17
C MET A 45 25.67 -12.27 14.56
N GLU A 46 25.74 -11.18 15.33
CA GLU A 46 26.28 -9.89 14.86
C GLU A 46 27.77 -10.01 14.47
N ASN A 47 28.55 -10.78 15.23
CA ASN A 47 29.94 -11.06 14.91
C ASN A 47 30.09 -11.85 13.60
N VAL A 48 29.15 -12.77 13.35
CA VAL A 48 29.10 -13.55 12.10
C VAL A 48 28.75 -12.64 10.93
N ALA A 49 27.78 -11.73 11.12
CA ALA A 49 27.40 -10.76 10.11
C ALA A 49 28.61 -9.90 9.69
N HIS A 50 29.26 -9.25 10.66
CA HIS A 50 30.44 -8.42 10.42
C HIS A 50 31.57 -9.17 9.72
N LYS A 51 31.82 -10.42 10.13
CA LYS A 51 32.86 -11.26 9.55
C LYS A 51 32.67 -11.50 8.05
N HIS A 52 31.43 -11.59 7.57
CA HIS A 52 31.11 -11.87 6.17
C HIS A 52 30.67 -10.65 5.36
N GLY A 53 30.77 -9.44 5.93
CA GLY A 53 30.30 -8.23 5.25
C GLY A 53 28.78 -8.15 5.16
N TYR A 54 28.10 -8.60 6.21
CA TYR A 54 26.67 -8.48 6.40
C TYR A 54 26.35 -7.60 7.61
N THR A 55 25.19 -6.96 7.60
CA THR A 55 24.55 -6.29 8.73
C THR A 55 23.47 -7.20 9.28
N LEU A 56 23.40 -7.34 10.60
CA LEU A 56 22.35 -8.10 11.28
C LEU A 56 21.19 -7.19 11.65
N GLU A 57 19.99 -7.49 11.16
CA GLU A 57 18.74 -6.87 11.61
C GLU A 57 17.93 -7.89 12.40
N VAL A 58 17.45 -7.51 13.60
CA VAL A 58 16.70 -8.42 14.47
C VAL A 58 15.33 -7.84 14.79
N THR A 59 14.29 -8.59 14.44
CA THR A 59 12.89 -8.25 14.76
C THR A 59 12.32 -9.27 15.73
N LYS A 60 11.66 -8.78 16.79
CA LYS A 60 11.01 -9.63 17.80
C LYS A 60 9.50 -9.63 17.59
N SER A 61 8.90 -10.80 17.42
CA SER A 61 7.46 -10.99 17.27
C SER A 61 6.97 -12.09 18.22
N GLY A 62 6.55 -11.73 19.43
CA GLY A 62 6.14 -12.68 20.45
C GLY A 62 7.29 -13.62 20.88
N ASN A 63 7.08 -14.94 20.70
CA ASN A 63 8.07 -15.99 21.02
C ASN A 63 9.01 -16.32 19.84
N LEU A 64 9.08 -15.44 18.86
CA LEU A 64 9.81 -15.61 17.62
C LEU A 64 10.77 -14.43 17.42
N ILE A 65 11.98 -14.75 17.00
CA ILE A 65 12.99 -13.79 16.59
C ILE A 65 13.26 -14.01 15.11
N GLU A 66 13.14 -12.96 14.30
CA GLU A 66 13.60 -12.95 12.92
C GLU A 66 14.93 -12.21 12.85
N ALA A 67 16.00 -12.91 12.47
CA ALA A 67 17.34 -12.37 12.30
C ALA A 67 17.69 -12.35 10.80
N GLY A 68 17.71 -11.16 10.21
CA GLY A 68 18.09 -10.92 8.83
C GLY A 68 19.58 -10.59 8.70
N MET A 69 20.29 -11.36 7.87
CA MET A 69 21.64 -11.05 7.40
C MET A 69 21.54 -10.35 6.05
N ILE A 70 21.92 -9.06 6.02
CA ILE A 70 21.85 -8.23 4.80
C ILE A 70 23.26 -7.84 4.35
N PRO A 71 23.66 -8.06 3.09
CA PRO A 71 24.99 -7.65 2.62
C PRO A 71 25.22 -6.16 2.85
N SER A 72 26.33 -5.78 3.50
CA SER A 72 26.62 -4.41 3.95
C SER A 72 26.79 -3.39 2.80
N GLY A 73 26.81 -3.84 1.53
CA GLY A 73 26.81 -3.00 0.33
C GLY A 73 25.43 -2.74 -0.29
N LYS A 74 24.39 -3.46 0.15
CA LYS A 74 22.99 -3.19 -0.24
C LYS A 74 22.45 -2.11 0.68
N THR A 75 22.49 -0.86 0.24
CA THR A 75 21.87 0.24 0.97
C THR A 75 20.36 0.10 0.85
N MET A 76 19.71 -0.19 1.98
CA MET A 76 18.26 -0.17 2.07
C MET A 76 17.78 1.26 1.81
N LYS A 77 16.84 1.43 0.88
CA LYS A 77 16.32 2.77 0.56
C LYS A 77 15.47 3.26 1.74
N GLU A 78 15.87 4.38 2.32
CA GLU A 78 15.11 5.05 3.36
C GLU A 78 14.10 6.03 2.75
N ILE A 79 12.86 5.98 3.20
CA ILE A 79 11.75 6.83 2.78
C ILE A 79 11.25 7.56 4.01
N ASN A 80 11.42 8.89 4.04
CA ASN A 80 10.94 9.72 5.13
C ASN A 80 9.59 10.36 4.74
N VAL A 81 8.55 10.09 5.54
CA VAL A 81 7.18 10.60 5.37
C VAL A 81 6.74 11.52 6.51
N THR A 82 7.66 12.04 7.33
CA THR A 82 7.33 12.83 8.54
C THR A 82 6.59 14.15 8.25
N GLY A 83 6.68 14.67 7.03
CA GLY A 83 6.04 15.93 6.62
C GLY A 83 4.76 15.74 5.81
N ASP A 84 4.36 14.51 5.53
CA ASP A 84 3.25 14.21 4.64
C ASP A 84 1.92 14.23 5.42
N VAL A 85 0.89 14.84 4.83
CA VAL A 85 -0.47 14.84 5.38
C VAL A 85 -1.24 13.64 4.83
N CYS A 86 -2.05 12.99 5.66
CA CYS A 86 -2.93 11.90 5.22
C CYS A 86 -3.80 12.33 4.02
N PRO A 87 -3.86 11.55 2.92
CA PRO A 87 -3.38 10.16 2.76
C PRO A 87 -1.97 9.99 2.16
N GLY A 88 -1.17 11.05 2.03
CA GLY A 88 0.14 11.07 1.38
C GLY A 88 1.08 9.91 1.74
N PRO A 89 1.35 9.62 3.03
CA PRO A 89 2.27 8.56 3.43
C PRO A 89 1.91 7.18 2.86
N VAL A 90 0.63 6.83 2.90
CA VAL A 90 0.11 5.54 2.43
C VAL A 90 0.24 5.41 0.91
N ILE A 91 -0.07 6.49 0.17
CA ILE A 91 0.05 6.52 -1.28
C ILE A 91 1.52 6.38 -1.70
N THR A 92 2.40 7.19 -1.09
CA THR A 92 3.84 7.18 -1.38
C THR A 92 4.45 5.80 -1.16
N VAL A 93 4.21 5.20 0.01
CA VAL A 93 4.79 3.89 0.35
C VAL A 93 4.17 2.78 -0.51
N GLY A 94 2.86 2.78 -0.71
CA GLY A 94 2.18 1.80 -1.56
C GLY A 94 2.71 1.79 -2.99
N ASN A 95 2.88 2.97 -3.59
CA ASN A 95 3.45 3.11 -4.94
C ASN A 95 4.90 2.65 -5.03
N ILE A 96 5.73 2.96 -4.02
CA ILE A 96 7.12 2.51 -4.00
C ILE A 96 7.16 0.98 -3.95
N ILE A 97 6.44 0.35 -3.01
CA ILE A 97 6.40 -1.10 -2.83
C ILE A 97 5.82 -1.81 -4.06
N ALA A 98 4.83 -1.23 -4.73
CA ALA A 98 4.27 -1.78 -5.96
C ALA A 98 5.32 -1.91 -7.08
N ASN A 99 6.33 -1.04 -7.10
CA ASN A 99 7.40 -1.02 -8.10
C ASN A 99 8.69 -1.72 -7.67
N LEU A 100 8.74 -2.29 -6.46
CA LEU A 100 9.88 -3.08 -5.98
C LEU A 100 9.85 -4.50 -6.58
N THR A 101 11.03 -5.09 -6.71
CA THR A 101 11.17 -6.52 -7.00
C THR A 101 10.89 -7.35 -5.75
N VAL A 102 10.41 -8.58 -5.92
CA VAL A 102 10.11 -9.47 -4.79
C VAL A 102 11.36 -9.72 -3.95
N GLY A 103 11.23 -9.49 -2.64
CA GLY A 103 12.30 -9.57 -1.65
C GLY A 103 13.05 -8.26 -1.43
N GLU A 104 12.81 -7.20 -2.20
CA GLU A 104 13.38 -5.87 -1.90
C GLU A 104 12.71 -5.21 -0.71
N ARG A 105 13.50 -4.37 -0.02
CA ARG A 105 13.13 -3.74 1.25
C ARG A 105 13.29 -2.24 1.19
N ILE A 106 12.40 -1.57 1.92
CA ILE A 106 12.50 -0.14 2.21
C ILE A 106 12.33 0.10 3.70
N LYS A 107 13.07 1.07 4.24
CA LYS A 107 12.84 1.59 5.58
C LYS A 107 11.96 2.82 5.47
N VAL A 108 10.81 2.80 6.09
CA VAL A 108 9.87 3.93 6.10
C VAL A 108 9.96 4.60 7.46
N ILE A 109 10.21 5.91 7.48
CA ILE A 109 10.39 6.73 8.69
C ILE A 109 9.21 7.70 8.78
N ALA A 110 8.52 7.70 9.92
CA ALA A 110 7.35 8.55 10.18
C ALA A 110 7.47 9.27 11.52
N ALA A 111 6.72 10.36 11.65
CA ALA A 111 6.70 11.18 12.87
C ALA A 111 5.86 10.56 13.99
N SER A 112 4.98 9.60 13.68
CA SER A 112 4.07 8.99 14.64
C SER A 112 3.84 7.51 14.33
N GLN A 113 3.44 6.75 15.36
CA GLN A 113 3.12 5.32 15.22
C GLN A 113 1.85 5.09 14.40
N GLU A 114 0.85 5.97 14.51
CA GLU A 114 -0.42 5.85 13.79
C GLU A 114 -0.21 5.87 12.27
N THR A 115 0.72 6.70 11.80
CA THR A 115 1.10 6.75 10.38
C THR A 115 1.69 5.41 9.92
N LEU A 116 2.52 4.78 10.76
CA LEU A 116 3.09 3.46 10.47
C LEU A 116 2.05 2.35 10.49
N ASP A 117 1.05 2.43 11.38
CA ASP A 117 -0.03 1.46 11.46
C ASP A 117 -0.90 1.50 10.19
N ASP A 118 -1.22 2.71 9.70
CA ASP A 118 -1.95 2.91 8.44
C ASP A 118 -1.16 2.38 7.23
N ILE A 119 0.14 2.68 7.16
CA ILE A 119 1.02 2.16 6.12
C ILE A 119 1.08 0.64 6.17
N THR A 120 1.24 0.06 7.37
CA THR A 120 1.29 -1.39 7.59
C THR A 120 0.03 -2.06 7.05
N MET A 121 -1.14 -1.53 7.38
CA MET A 121 -2.42 -2.03 6.89
C MET A 121 -2.52 -1.96 5.36
N ALA A 122 -2.09 -0.84 4.77
CA ALA A 122 -2.13 -0.65 3.33
C ALA A 122 -1.21 -1.64 2.59
N ILE A 123 0.03 -1.80 3.03
CA ILE A 123 1.01 -2.64 2.33
C ILE A 123 0.70 -4.13 2.50
N GLN A 124 0.14 -4.53 3.65
CA GLN A 124 -0.36 -5.90 3.88
C GLN A 124 -1.49 -6.25 2.93
N SER A 125 -2.41 -5.31 2.69
CA SER A 125 -3.50 -5.53 1.73
C SER A 125 -3.02 -5.72 0.28
N SER A 126 -1.84 -5.17 -0.05
CA SER A 126 -1.16 -5.37 -1.35
C SER A 126 -0.38 -6.69 -1.45
N GLY A 127 -0.33 -7.46 -0.36
CA GLY A 127 0.44 -8.71 -0.22
C GLY A 127 1.86 -8.54 0.33
N SER A 128 2.31 -7.31 0.62
CA SER A 128 3.66 -7.02 1.13
C SER A 128 3.69 -7.03 2.67
N GLY A 129 4.83 -7.33 3.27
CA GLY A 129 4.95 -7.55 4.72
C GLY A 129 5.78 -6.49 5.43
N VAL A 130 5.52 -6.30 6.73
CA VAL A 130 6.44 -5.61 7.64
C VAL A 130 7.33 -6.65 8.30
N ILE A 131 8.64 -6.48 8.20
CA ILE A 131 9.63 -7.42 8.74
C ILE A 131 10.41 -6.83 9.91
N GLY A 132 10.22 -5.55 10.23
CA GLY A 132 10.90 -4.86 11.32
C GLY A 132 10.23 -3.53 11.62
N GLN A 133 10.32 -3.09 12.87
CA GLN A 133 9.84 -1.78 13.30
C GLN A 133 10.55 -1.34 14.57
N GLY A 134 10.64 -0.03 14.79
CA GLY A 134 11.27 0.52 15.98
C GLY A 134 11.22 2.03 16.02
N THR A 135 12.04 2.61 16.90
CA THR A 135 12.19 4.04 17.05
C THR A 135 13.66 4.45 16.93
N GLU A 136 13.90 5.61 16.33
CA GLU A 136 15.20 6.26 16.24
C GLU A 136 15.05 7.70 16.73
N GLY A 137 15.42 7.95 18.00
CA GLY A 137 15.14 9.23 18.65
C GLY A 137 13.64 9.44 18.88
N GLU A 138 13.10 10.55 18.36
CA GLU A 138 11.66 10.84 18.40
C GLU A 138 10.90 10.31 17.18
N LEU A 139 11.60 9.71 16.21
CA LEU A 139 10.99 9.20 14.98
C LEU A 139 10.71 7.70 15.09
N HIS A 140 9.66 7.27 14.40
CA HIS A 140 9.27 5.89 14.27
C HIS A 140 9.71 5.35 12.90
N TYR A 141 10.04 4.07 12.81
CA TYR A 141 10.28 3.44 11.52
C TYR A 141 9.67 2.04 11.42
N LEU A 142 9.38 1.63 10.18
CA LEU A 142 9.11 0.24 9.81
C LEU A 142 10.02 -0.16 8.65
N ILE A 143 10.27 -1.46 8.50
CA ILE A 143 10.96 -2.06 7.38
C ILE A 143 9.92 -2.90 6.63
N ALA A 144 9.59 -2.47 5.42
CA ALA A 144 8.66 -3.14 4.54
C ALA A 144 9.40 -3.98 3.49
N GLU A 145 8.94 -5.20 3.25
CA GLU A 145 9.46 -6.10 2.23
C GLU A 145 8.37 -6.42 1.21
N LYS A 146 8.71 -6.31 -0.08
CA LYS A 146 7.83 -6.77 -1.16
C LYS A 146 7.76 -8.29 -1.16
N ALA A 147 6.59 -8.86 -0.88
CA ALA A 147 6.36 -10.29 -1.01
C ALA A 147 5.58 -10.62 -2.28
N GLU A 148 5.66 -11.88 -2.71
CA GLU A 148 4.76 -12.40 -3.74
C GLU A 148 3.32 -12.37 -3.21
N LYS A 149 2.41 -11.84 -4.02
CA LYS A 149 0.98 -11.95 -3.75
C LYS A 149 0.61 -13.42 -3.89
N GLN A 150 0.52 -14.15 -2.78
CA GLN A 150 -0.02 -15.49 -2.79
C GLN A 150 -1.47 -15.40 -3.28
N GLU A 151 -1.76 -16.01 -4.43
CA GLU A 151 -3.14 -16.26 -4.84
C GLU A 151 -3.80 -17.05 -3.72
N ALA A 152 -4.80 -16.45 -3.08
CA ALA A 152 -5.52 -17.09 -1.99
C ALA A 152 -6.02 -18.45 -2.49
N ALA A 153 -5.58 -19.53 -1.83
CA ALA A 153 -6.09 -20.85 -2.10
C ALA A 153 -7.62 -20.81 -2.03
N SER A 154 -8.26 -21.28 -3.12
CA SER A 154 -9.70 -21.35 -3.32
C SER A 154 -10.43 -21.94 -2.10
N SER A 155 -10.81 -21.07 -1.18
CA SER A 155 -11.86 -21.30 -0.21
C SER A 155 -12.99 -20.33 -0.54
N ALA A 156 -14.22 -20.67 -0.15
CA ALA A 156 -15.44 -19.93 -0.47
C ALA A 156 -15.53 -18.53 0.21
N VAL A 157 -14.40 -17.85 0.41
CA VAL A 157 -14.28 -16.48 0.89
C VAL A 157 -14.28 -15.55 -0.31
N VAL A 158 -15.33 -14.76 -0.45
CA VAL A 158 -15.39 -13.72 -1.51
C VAL A 158 -14.35 -12.66 -1.17
N SER A 159 -13.32 -12.49 -2.01
CA SER A 159 -12.38 -11.38 -1.84
C SER A 159 -13.08 -10.06 -2.18
N ARG A 160 -12.99 -9.07 -1.29
CA ARG A 160 -13.54 -7.73 -1.49
C ARG A 160 -12.46 -6.78 -2.00
N ASP A 161 -11.83 -7.15 -3.11
CA ASP A 161 -10.74 -6.39 -3.71
C ASP A 161 -11.22 -5.28 -4.64
N ARG A 162 -12.54 -5.17 -4.84
CA ARG A 162 -13.16 -4.13 -5.65
C ARG A 162 -13.84 -3.11 -4.75
N VAL A 163 -13.55 -1.83 -4.96
CA VAL A 163 -14.13 -0.72 -4.22
C VAL A 163 -15.01 0.09 -5.16
N VAL A 164 -16.29 0.24 -4.81
CA VAL A 164 -17.23 1.10 -5.51
C VAL A 164 -17.47 2.34 -4.67
N ILE A 165 -17.11 3.50 -5.20
CA ILE A 165 -17.38 4.80 -4.57
C ILE A 165 -18.60 5.41 -5.23
N ALA A 166 -19.74 5.37 -4.54
CA ALA A 166 -20.93 6.11 -4.93
C ALA A 166 -20.83 7.55 -4.42
N GLN A 167 -20.82 8.53 -5.32
CA GLN A 167 -20.75 9.94 -4.95
C GLN A 167 -22.02 10.67 -5.40
N SER A 168 -22.85 11.03 -4.43
CA SER A 168 -24.13 11.70 -4.65
C SER A 168 -24.06 13.24 -4.55
N ASN A 169 -23.01 13.77 -3.91
CA ASN A 169 -22.78 15.19 -3.67
C ASN A 169 -21.92 15.80 -4.77
N GLY A 170 -22.28 17.00 -5.23
CA GLY A 170 -21.52 17.73 -6.23
C GLY A 170 -20.42 18.59 -5.64
N ILE A 171 -19.86 19.48 -6.48
CA ILE A 171 -18.76 20.38 -6.11
C ILE A 171 -19.12 21.39 -5.00
N GLY A 172 -20.40 21.55 -4.67
CA GLY A 172 -20.87 22.40 -3.56
C GLY A 172 -20.50 21.86 -2.18
N ASN A 173 -20.17 20.57 -2.06
CA ASN A 173 -19.61 19.98 -0.86
C ASN A 173 -18.17 19.54 -1.14
N ALA A 174 -17.21 20.46 -0.94
CA ALA A 174 -15.81 20.24 -1.26
C ALA A 174 -15.21 19.03 -0.53
N GLU A 175 -15.53 18.84 0.75
CA GLU A 175 -15.01 17.74 1.57
C GLU A 175 -15.41 16.37 0.99
N ARG A 176 -16.68 16.19 0.64
CA ARG A 176 -17.16 14.95 0.00
C ARG A 176 -16.56 14.74 -1.38
N ALA A 177 -16.43 15.82 -2.15
CA ALA A 177 -15.79 15.76 -3.46
C ALA A 177 -14.33 15.29 -3.34
N TYR A 178 -13.56 15.85 -2.41
CA TYR A 178 -12.19 15.41 -2.12
C TYR A 178 -12.13 13.97 -1.64
N ALA A 179 -12.99 13.58 -0.70
CA ALA A 179 -13.04 12.21 -0.18
C ALA A 179 -13.17 11.18 -1.31
N THR A 180 -13.94 11.49 -2.37
CA THR A 180 -14.11 10.58 -3.52
C THR A 180 -12.79 10.18 -4.15
N PHE A 181 -11.93 11.15 -4.44
CA PHE A 181 -10.68 10.90 -5.17
C PHE A 181 -9.53 10.52 -4.24
N LEU A 182 -9.47 11.08 -3.04
CA LEU A 182 -8.45 10.72 -2.04
C LEU A 182 -8.59 9.25 -1.60
N PHE A 183 -9.80 8.80 -1.27
CA PHE A 183 -10.03 7.39 -0.94
C PHE A 183 -9.81 6.47 -2.15
N SER A 184 -10.10 6.95 -3.36
CA SER A 184 -9.77 6.20 -4.58
C SER A 184 -8.26 6.00 -4.74
N GLN A 185 -7.45 7.04 -4.54
CA GLN A 185 -5.99 6.94 -4.63
C GLN A 185 -5.42 5.95 -3.60
N VAL A 186 -5.94 5.98 -2.36
CA VAL A 186 -5.54 5.02 -1.32
C VAL A 186 -5.93 3.60 -1.70
N ALA A 187 -7.17 3.38 -2.15
CA ALA A 187 -7.61 2.05 -2.57
C ALA A 187 -6.76 1.52 -3.74
N LEU A 188 -6.41 2.37 -4.71
CA LEU A 188 -5.52 2.00 -5.82
C LEU A 188 -4.10 1.68 -5.33
N SER A 189 -3.54 2.46 -4.40
CA SER A 189 -2.19 2.19 -3.85
C SER A 189 -2.15 0.89 -3.02
N MET A 190 -3.30 0.49 -2.47
CA MET A 190 -3.54 -0.80 -1.82
C MET A 190 -3.77 -1.96 -2.82
N GLY A 191 -3.71 -1.69 -4.13
CA GLY A 191 -3.90 -2.70 -5.18
C GLY A 191 -5.35 -3.14 -5.38
N LYS A 192 -6.33 -2.31 -4.99
CA LYS A 192 -7.77 -2.56 -5.20
C LYS A 192 -8.21 -2.07 -6.57
N GLU A 193 -9.21 -2.73 -7.13
CA GLU A 193 -9.91 -2.24 -8.33
C GLU A 193 -10.93 -1.18 -7.92
N VAL A 194 -10.82 0.04 -8.43
CA VAL A 194 -11.70 1.15 -8.04
C VAL A 194 -12.67 1.51 -9.15
N THR A 195 -13.96 1.59 -8.80
CA THR A 195 -15.00 2.18 -9.63
C THR A 195 -15.65 3.35 -8.91
N ILE A 196 -15.61 4.54 -9.51
CA ILE A 196 -16.30 5.73 -9.02
C ILE A 196 -17.61 5.87 -9.82
N PHE A 197 -18.74 6.00 -9.13
CA PHE A 197 -20.04 6.23 -9.72
C PHE A 197 -20.61 7.56 -9.24
N LEU A 198 -20.55 8.57 -10.11
CA LEU A 198 -21.04 9.92 -9.86
C LEU A 198 -22.54 9.99 -10.19
N LEU A 199 -23.37 10.18 -9.17
CA LEU A 199 -24.83 10.23 -9.31
C LEU A 199 -25.39 11.48 -8.63
N MET A 200 -26.66 11.80 -8.90
CA MET A 200 -27.33 12.98 -8.37
C MET A 200 -26.47 14.23 -8.64
N ASP A 201 -26.09 14.97 -7.61
CA ASP A 201 -25.26 16.18 -7.76
C ASP A 201 -23.79 15.89 -8.07
N GLY A 202 -23.31 14.71 -7.67
CA GLY A 202 -21.99 14.21 -8.02
C GLY A 202 -21.76 14.11 -9.53
N ALA A 203 -22.80 13.95 -10.34
CA ALA A 203 -22.69 13.98 -11.81
C ALA A 203 -22.03 15.28 -12.33
N GLY A 204 -22.18 16.39 -11.60
CA GLY A 204 -21.53 17.65 -11.92
C GLY A 204 -20.01 17.62 -11.78
N ILE A 205 -19.44 16.73 -10.97
CA ILE A 205 -17.98 16.59 -10.78
C ILE A 205 -17.32 16.10 -12.08
N GLY A 206 -17.96 15.18 -12.80
CA GLY A 206 -17.42 14.57 -14.03
C GLY A 206 -17.49 15.46 -15.27
N LYS A 207 -18.08 16.66 -15.17
CA LYS A 207 -18.14 17.63 -16.27
C LYS A 207 -16.80 18.39 -16.42
N LYS A 208 -16.32 18.53 -17.65
CA LYS A 208 -15.14 19.34 -18.00
C LYS A 208 -15.23 20.73 -17.34
N GLY A 209 -14.19 21.07 -16.59
CA GLY A 209 -14.04 22.37 -15.95
C GLY A 209 -14.74 22.55 -14.60
N ASN A 210 -15.71 21.71 -14.24
CA ASN A 210 -16.41 21.89 -12.96
C ASN A 210 -15.50 21.63 -11.75
N ALA A 211 -14.74 20.54 -11.77
CA ALA A 211 -13.83 20.19 -10.66
C ALA A 211 -12.69 21.22 -10.46
N LYS A 212 -12.36 22.05 -11.46
CA LYS A 212 -11.35 23.12 -11.35
C LYS A 212 -11.68 24.18 -10.29
N GLY A 213 -12.96 24.33 -9.99
CA GLY A 213 -13.44 25.29 -8.98
C GLY A 213 -13.18 24.86 -7.54
N VAL A 214 -12.87 23.57 -7.30
CA VAL A 214 -12.67 23.02 -5.97
C VAL A 214 -11.17 22.98 -5.65
N LYS A 215 -10.75 23.77 -4.66
CA LYS A 215 -9.35 24.00 -4.28
C LYS A 215 -9.18 23.92 -2.76
N HIS A 216 -8.02 23.48 -2.31
CA HIS A 216 -7.64 23.44 -0.90
C HIS A 216 -6.16 23.83 -0.78
N PRO A 217 -5.73 24.49 0.31
CA PRO A 217 -4.31 24.84 0.49
C PRO A 217 -3.39 23.62 0.68
N GLU A 218 -3.90 22.53 1.25
CA GLU A 218 -3.10 21.33 1.57
C GLU A 218 -3.31 20.17 0.60
N PHE A 219 -4.34 20.22 -0.25
CA PHE A 219 -4.65 19.15 -1.19
C PHE A 219 -4.51 19.65 -2.62
N GLU A 220 -4.08 18.77 -3.51
CA GLU A 220 -4.09 19.04 -4.95
C GLU A 220 -5.52 19.34 -5.44
N ARG A 221 -5.64 20.12 -6.52
CA ARG A 221 -6.93 20.52 -7.09
C ARG A 221 -7.74 19.29 -7.51
N LEU A 222 -9.05 19.35 -7.29
CA LEU A 222 -9.94 18.19 -7.46
C LEU A 222 -9.91 17.58 -8.88
N ASP A 223 -9.76 18.40 -9.92
CA ASP A 223 -9.64 17.90 -11.30
C ASP A 223 -8.35 17.13 -11.54
N HIS A 224 -7.22 17.57 -10.97
CA HIS A 224 -5.97 16.82 -11.04
C HIS A 224 -6.08 15.49 -10.27
N LEU A 225 -6.69 15.48 -9.08
CA LEU A 225 -6.95 14.25 -8.34
C LEU A 225 -7.80 13.25 -9.14
N MET A 226 -8.83 13.75 -9.86
CA MET A 226 -9.63 12.93 -10.76
C MET A 226 -8.81 12.38 -11.94
N GLU A 227 -7.98 13.20 -12.57
CA GLU A 227 -7.08 12.77 -13.63
C GLU A 227 -6.10 11.69 -13.16
N ASP A 228 -5.55 11.85 -11.95
CA ASP A 228 -4.58 10.91 -11.38
C ASP A 228 -5.20 9.55 -11.09
N VAL A 229 -6.41 9.48 -10.53
CA VAL A 229 -7.09 8.18 -10.31
C VAL A 229 -7.47 7.51 -11.62
N ILE A 230 -7.86 8.28 -12.65
CA ILE A 230 -8.16 7.74 -13.99
C ILE A 230 -6.89 7.16 -14.61
N LYS A 231 -5.77 7.89 -14.55
CA LYS A 231 -4.46 7.41 -15.03
C LYS A 231 -3.99 6.17 -14.27
N ALA A 232 -4.30 6.08 -12.98
CA ALA A 232 -4.01 4.92 -12.15
C ALA A 232 -4.99 3.74 -12.34
N GLY A 233 -5.98 3.86 -13.24
CA GLY A 233 -6.84 2.75 -13.68
C GLY A 233 -8.24 2.71 -13.06
N ALA A 234 -8.65 3.73 -12.30
CA ALA A 234 -10.02 3.81 -11.81
C ALA A 234 -11.02 3.94 -12.97
N THR A 235 -12.12 3.20 -12.89
CA THR A 235 -13.26 3.42 -13.79
C THR A 235 -14.15 4.52 -13.22
N VAL A 236 -14.42 5.57 -13.99
CA VAL A 236 -15.30 6.67 -13.56
C VAL A 236 -16.56 6.73 -14.41
N TYR A 237 -17.70 6.59 -13.75
CA TYR A 237 -19.02 6.68 -14.35
C TYR A 237 -19.75 7.95 -13.91
N VAL A 238 -20.54 8.51 -14.82
CA VAL A 238 -21.56 9.50 -14.52
C VAL A 238 -22.93 8.90 -14.83
N CYS A 239 -23.85 8.98 -13.85
CA CYS A 239 -25.23 8.55 -14.02
C CYS A 239 -25.91 9.34 -15.14
N GLU A 240 -26.36 8.65 -16.19
CA GLU A 240 -26.94 9.24 -17.39
C GLU A 240 -28.14 10.15 -17.08
N LEU A 241 -29.07 9.70 -16.22
CA LEU A 241 -30.23 10.50 -15.85
C LEU A 241 -29.83 11.75 -15.04
N SER A 242 -28.82 11.63 -14.18
CA SER A 242 -28.33 12.75 -13.37
C SER A 242 -27.61 13.79 -14.21
N ALA A 243 -26.86 13.34 -15.23
CA ALA A 243 -26.24 14.19 -16.25
C ALA A 243 -27.32 14.91 -17.08
N LYS A 244 -28.33 14.18 -17.57
CA LYS A 244 -29.44 14.76 -18.34
C LYS A 244 -30.20 15.81 -17.55
N PHE A 245 -30.47 15.58 -16.27
CA PHE A 245 -31.10 16.56 -15.38
C PHE A 245 -30.31 17.88 -15.30
N ARG A 246 -29.00 17.83 -15.51
CA ARG A 246 -28.06 18.97 -15.47
C ARG A 246 -27.66 19.48 -16.86
N GLY A 247 -28.24 18.96 -17.93
CA GLY A 247 -27.87 19.31 -19.31
C GLY A 247 -26.43 18.95 -19.67
N ILE A 248 -25.89 17.86 -19.11
CA ILE A 248 -24.55 17.36 -19.39
C ILE A 248 -24.64 16.23 -20.42
N GLY A 249 -24.00 16.40 -21.58
CA GLY A 249 -23.84 15.37 -22.60
C GLY A 249 -22.55 14.57 -22.45
N ALA A 250 -22.39 13.51 -23.26
CA ALA A 250 -21.16 12.71 -23.26
C ALA A 250 -19.91 13.54 -23.62
N ASP A 251 -20.04 14.48 -24.57
CA ASP A 251 -18.93 15.34 -25.01
C ASP A 251 -18.48 16.35 -23.95
N ASP A 252 -19.34 16.63 -22.96
CA ASP A 252 -19.03 17.52 -21.84
C ASP A 252 -18.21 16.82 -20.74
N LEU A 253 -18.06 15.50 -20.79
CA LEU A 253 -17.37 14.73 -19.75
C LEU A 253 -15.86 14.85 -19.85
N VAL A 254 -15.20 14.81 -18.69
CA VAL A 254 -13.73 14.72 -18.60
C VAL A 254 -13.25 13.46 -19.32
N GLU A 255 -12.08 13.52 -19.94
CA GLU A 255 -11.47 12.37 -20.61
C GLU A 255 -11.31 11.20 -19.64
N GLY A 256 -11.71 10.00 -20.06
CA GLY A 256 -11.76 8.80 -19.20
C GLY A 256 -13.04 8.63 -18.37
N VAL A 257 -13.91 9.65 -18.30
CA VAL A 257 -15.23 9.56 -17.68
C VAL A 257 -16.29 9.18 -18.70
N ARG A 258 -17.21 8.27 -18.35
CA ARG A 258 -18.27 7.80 -19.25
C ARG A 258 -19.65 7.78 -18.61
N LEU A 259 -20.69 7.92 -19.43
CA LEU A 259 -22.06 7.76 -18.97
C LEU A 259 -22.37 6.30 -18.65
N ALA A 260 -23.19 6.07 -17.62
CA ALA A 260 -23.77 4.78 -17.31
C ALA A 260 -25.19 4.90 -16.75
N GLY A 261 -26.01 3.89 -17.03
CA GLY A 261 -27.38 3.80 -16.58
C GLY A 261 -27.55 3.08 -15.24
N ALA A 262 -28.80 3.02 -14.77
CA ALA A 262 -29.16 2.38 -13.50
C ALA A 262 -28.77 0.89 -13.43
N ALA A 263 -28.80 0.16 -14.55
CA ALA A 263 -28.43 -1.25 -14.59
C ALA A 263 -26.95 -1.47 -14.23
N THR A 264 -26.05 -0.64 -14.76
CA THR A 264 -24.62 -0.67 -14.40
C THR A 264 -24.42 -0.42 -12.91
N TYR A 265 -25.14 0.56 -12.35
CA TYR A 265 -25.06 0.85 -10.92
C TYR A 265 -25.53 -0.34 -10.07
N LEU A 266 -26.69 -0.93 -10.40
CA LEU A 266 -27.23 -2.07 -9.66
C LEU A 266 -26.35 -3.31 -9.78
N GLU A 267 -25.71 -3.54 -10.93
CA GLU A 267 -24.73 -4.63 -11.09
C GLU A 267 -23.50 -4.42 -10.19
N LEU A 268 -22.99 -3.20 -10.13
CA LEU A 268 -21.91 -2.84 -9.20
C LEU A 268 -22.32 -3.06 -7.74
N LEU A 269 -23.55 -2.75 -7.35
CA LEU A 269 -24.01 -2.96 -5.97
C LEU A 269 -24.32 -4.43 -5.66
N SER A 270 -24.72 -5.23 -6.64
CA SER A 270 -25.14 -6.61 -6.44
C SER A 270 -23.97 -7.59 -6.44
N ASN A 271 -22.80 -7.19 -6.95
CA ASN A 271 -21.63 -8.04 -6.98
C ASN A 271 -21.00 -8.17 -5.58
N PRO A 272 -20.96 -9.37 -4.98
CA PRO A 272 -20.46 -9.57 -3.62
C PRO A 272 -18.96 -9.30 -3.46
N ALA A 273 -18.20 -9.23 -4.56
CA ALA A 273 -16.78 -8.84 -4.56
C ALA A 273 -16.58 -7.32 -4.36
N ASN A 274 -17.65 -6.53 -4.47
CA ASN A 274 -17.58 -5.08 -4.32
C ASN A 274 -17.84 -4.66 -2.87
N ALA A 275 -16.89 -3.94 -2.29
CA ALA A 275 -17.13 -3.10 -1.12
C ALA A 275 -17.64 -1.74 -1.59
N VAL A 276 -18.76 -1.27 -1.05
CA VAL A 276 -19.39 -0.02 -1.47
C VAL A 276 -19.21 1.03 -0.37
N VAL A 277 -18.70 2.20 -0.74
CA VAL A 277 -18.67 3.39 0.10
C VAL A 277 -19.49 4.49 -0.56
N ASN A 278 -20.24 5.24 0.25
CA ASN A 278 -21.02 6.39 -0.20
C ASN A 278 -20.59 7.62 0.61
N PHE A 279 -20.30 8.71 -0.11
CA PHE A 279 -19.92 9.98 0.49
C PHE A 279 -21.05 11.02 0.38
#